data_AF-A0A5C6BRX9-F1
#
_entry.id   AF-A0A5C6BRX9-F1
#
_cell.length_a   1.000
_cell.length_b   1.000
_cell.length_c   1.000
_cell.angle_alpha   90.00
_cell.angle_beta   90.00
_cell.angle_gamma   90.00
#
_symmetry.space_group_name_H-M   'P 1'
#
loop_
_entity.id
_entity.type
_entity.pdbx_description
1 polymer ?
#
loop_
_entity_poly.entity_id
_entity_poly.type
_entity_poly.pdbx_seq_one_letter_code
_entity_poly.pdbx_strand_id
1 'polypeptide(L)'
;MAILEAARKVGLLTTDSTLYIGEVAATDEALGVRITLLDESTGLFNGHDLFVTWTQVRRVWICNNEHEVGRFVHEMEQMVGAT
;
A
#
# COMPACT_ATOMS: atom_id res chain seq x y z
N MET A 1 -9.50 22.10 8.80
CA MET A 1 -8.50 21.03 8.65
C MET A 1 -8.87 20.24 7.41
N ALA A 2 -8.38 20.65 6.24
CA ALA A 2 -8.61 19.99 4.96
C ALA A 2 -7.25 19.71 4.34
N ILE A 3 -6.57 18.71 4.88
CA ILE A 3 -5.35 18.16 4.32
C ILE A 3 -5.54 16.66 4.51
N LEU A 4 -5.91 15.93 3.45
CA LEU A 4 -5.76 14.47 3.24
C LEU A 4 -6.75 13.90 2.20
N GLU A 5 -7.26 14.69 1.25
CA GLU A 5 -8.10 14.19 0.14
C GLU A 5 -7.31 13.70 -1.08
N ALA A 6 -6.01 13.47 -0.94
CA ALA A 6 -5.27 12.71 -1.93
C ALA A 6 -5.11 11.29 -1.41
N ALA A 7 -5.96 10.39 -1.88
CA ALA A 7 -5.68 8.97 -1.96
C ALA A 7 -4.18 8.76 -2.24
N ARG A 8 -3.46 8.05 -1.39
CA ARG A 8 -2.05 7.72 -1.61
C ARG A 8 -1.95 6.22 -1.77
N LYS A 9 -1.64 5.77 -2.99
CA LYS A 9 -1.36 4.36 -3.28
C LYS A 9 -0.05 3.99 -2.62
N VAL A 10 -0.02 2.87 -1.92
CA VAL A 10 1.14 2.40 -1.17
C VAL A 10 1.37 0.90 -1.38
N GLY A 11 2.64 0.53 -1.40
CA GLY A 11 3.11 -0.84 -1.30
C GLY A 11 3.79 -1.02 0.04
N LEU A 12 3.41 -2.05 0.80
CA LEU A 12 3.99 -2.39 2.09
C LEU A 12 4.57 -3.79 2.00
N LEU A 13 5.90 -3.91 2.11
CA LEU A 13 6.55 -5.20 2.29
C LEU A 13 6.70 -5.45 3.78
N THR A 14 6.11 -6.53 4.29
CA THR A 14 6.21 -6.91 5.69
C THR A 14 7.43 -7.80 5.96
N THR A 15 7.76 -7.99 7.24
CA THR A 15 8.93 -8.74 7.69
C THR A 15 8.87 -10.24 7.37
N ASP A 16 7.66 -10.78 7.15
CA ASP A 16 7.38 -12.13 6.65
C ASP A 16 7.46 -12.23 5.11
N SER A 17 7.93 -11.17 4.44
CA SER A 17 8.03 -11.06 2.97
C SER A 17 6.69 -11.02 2.23
N THR A 18 5.60 -10.71 2.92
CA THR A 18 4.31 -10.46 2.26
C THR A 18 4.26 -9.04 1.71
N LEU A 19 3.81 -8.87 0.46
CA LEU A 19 3.60 -7.57 -0.17
C LEU A 19 2.10 -7.22 -0.15
N TYR A 20 1.76 -6.09 0.46
CA TYR A 20 0.41 -5.53 0.42
C TYR A 20 0.39 -4.27 -0.42
N ILE A 21 -0.56 -4.20 -1.34
CA ILE A 21 -0.76 -3.04 -2.22
C ILE A 21 -2.15 -2.49 -1.95
N GLY A 22 -2.23 -1.19 -1.68
CA GLY A 22 -3.50 -0.57 -1.31
C GLY A 22 -3.45 0.94 -1.31
N GLU A 23 -4.54 1.55 -0.90
CA GLU A 23 -4.66 3.00 -0.70
C GLU A 23 -4.68 3.32 0.78
N VAL A 24 -3.93 4.33 1.21
CA VAL A 24 -3.92 4.76 2.62
C VAL A 24 -5.29 5.31 3.02
N ALA A 25 -6.00 4.59 3.88
CA ALA A 25 -7.26 5.02 4.46
C ALA A 25 -7.02 5.87 5.73
N ALA A 26 -6.07 5.47 6.57
CA ALA A 26 -5.67 6.20 7.77
C ALA A 26 -4.24 5.85 8.20
N THR A 27 -3.56 6.79 8.86
CA THR A 27 -2.24 6.57 9.45
C THR A 27 -2.28 6.90 10.92
N ASP A 28 -1.70 6.02 11.74
CA ASP A 28 -1.44 6.24 13.15
C ASP A 28 0.08 6.25 13.37
N GLU A 29 0.64 7.39 13.76
CA GLU A 29 2.09 7.56 13.90
C GLU A 29 2.71 6.62 14.94
N ALA A 30 1.94 6.19 15.95
CA ALA A 30 2.44 5.31 17.00
C ALA A 30 2.28 3.82 16.66
N LEU A 31 1.21 3.46 15.94
CA LEU A 31 0.81 2.06 15.78
C LEU A 31 1.09 1.50 14.39
N GLY A 32 0.73 2.21 13.33
CA GLY A 32 0.76 1.65 11.99
C GLY A 32 -0.02 2.43 10.93
N VAL A 33 -0.31 1.75 9.84
CA VAL A 33 -1.08 2.28 8.72
C VAL A 33 -2.26 1.37 8.42
N ARG A 34 -3.41 1.97 8.15
CA ARG A 34 -4.58 1.30 7.58
C ARG A 34 -4.63 1.57 6.09
N ILE A 35 -4.70 0.50 5.31
CA ILE A 35 -4.81 0.56 3.86
C ILE A 35 -6.06 -0.18 3.38
N THR A 36 -6.72 0.34 2.37
CA THR A 36 -7.73 -0.38 1.59
C THR A 36 -7.00 -1.18 0.51
N LEU A 37 -7.05 -2.51 0.60
CA LEU A 37 -6.35 -3.38 -0.34
C LEU A 37 -6.90 -3.25 -1.76
N LEU A 38 -5.98 -3.29 -2.72
CA LEU A 38 -6.31 -3.46 -4.13
C LEU A 38 -6.86 -4.87 -4.36
N ASP A 39 -8.03 -4.96 -4.96
CA ASP A 39 -8.54 -6.22 -5.48
C ASP A 39 -7.96 -6.44 -6.89
N GLU A 40 -7.05 -7.40 -7.03
CA GLU A 40 -6.36 -7.67 -8.29
C GLU A 40 -7.29 -8.20 -9.39
N SER A 41 -8.40 -8.84 -9.03
CA SER A 41 -9.36 -9.40 -10.00
C SER A 41 -10.18 -8.32 -10.68
N THR A 42 -10.46 -7.23 -9.97
CA THR A 42 -11.24 -6.08 -10.46
C THR A 42 -10.38 -4.86 -10.78
N GLY A 43 -9.15 -4.80 -10.28
CA GLY A 43 -8.26 -3.64 -10.39
C GLY A 43 -8.71 -2.44 -9.57
N LEU A 44 -9.60 -2.64 -8.59
CA LEU A 44 -10.23 -1.57 -7.81
C LEU A 44 -9.93 -1.72 -6.32
N PHE A 45 -9.87 -0.61 -5.59
CA PHE A 45 -9.64 -0.58 -4.13
C PHE A 45 -10.94 -0.85 -3.37
N ASN A 46 -11.35 -2.11 -3.35
CA ASN A 46 -12.68 -2.51 -2.87
C ASN A 46 -12.62 -3.61 -1.81
N GLY A 47 -11.45 -4.23 -1.64
CA GLY A 47 -11.35 -5.58 -1.12
C GLY A 47 -11.56 -5.63 0.38
N HIS A 48 -10.62 -5.10 1.15
CA HIS A 48 -10.62 -5.17 2.61
C HIS A 48 -9.72 -4.10 3.20
N ASP A 49 -10.13 -3.50 4.31
CA ASP A 49 -9.23 -2.70 5.15
C ASP A 49 -8.24 -3.62 5.86
N LEU A 50 -6.95 -3.36 5.67
CA LEU A 50 -5.86 -4.01 6.37
C LEU A 50 -5.15 -3.00 7.26
N PHE A 51 -4.95 -3.37 8.52
CA PHE A 51 -4.09 -2.61 9.42
C PHE A 51 -2.74 -3.32 9.56
N VAL A 52 -1.66 -2.61 9.22
CA VAL A 52 -0.28 -3.11 9.30
C VAL A 52 0.47 -2.28 10.33
N THR A 53 1.06 -2.92 11.34
CA THR A 53 1.83 -2.20 12.35
C THR A 53 3.21 -1.81 11.83
N TRP A 54 3.78 -0.70 12.32
CA TRP A 54 5.12 -0.29 11.92
C TRP A 54 6.19 -1.35 12.20
N THR A 55 6.00 -2.16 13.24
CA THR A 55 6.88 -3.29 13.59
C THR A 55 6.85 -4.43 12.58
N GLN A 56 5.79 -4.55 11.79
CA GLN A 56 5.66 -5.54 10.73
C GLN A 56 6.19 -5.01 9.40
N VAL A 57 6.30 -3.70 9.23
CA VAL A 57 6.72 -3.07 7.98
C VAL A 57 8.25 -3.15 7.83
N ARG A 58 8.69 -3.80 6.75
CA ARG A 58 10.10 -3.85 6.36
C ARG A 58 10.45 -2.74 5.37
N ARG A 59 9.58 -2.48 4.39
CA ARG A 59 9.74 -1.41 3.39
C ARG A 59 8.38 -0.82 3.00
N VAL A 60 8.39 0.45 2.63
CA VAL A 60 7.23 1.20 2.15
C VAL A 60 7.58 1.85 0.82
N TRP A 61 6.68 1.72 -0.14
CA TRP A 61 6.70 2.50 -1.38
C TRP A 61 5.44 3.34 -1.46
N ILE A 62 5.60 4.61 -1.83
CA ILE A 62 4.52 5.57 -1.93
C ILE A 62 4.41 5.99 -3.38
N CYS A 63 3.21 5.86 -3.94
CA CYS A 63 2.91 6.31 -5.29
C CYS A 63 1.94 7.49 -5.26
N ASN A 64 2.16 8.45 -6.16
CA ASN A 64 1.20 9.53 -6.40
C ASN A 64 0.00 9.02 -7.21
N ASN A 65 -1.10 9.77 -7.20
CA ASN A 65 -2.34 9.38 -7.89
C ASN A 65 -2.19 9.26 -9.41
N GLU A 66 -1.18 9.88 -9.98
CA GLU A 66 -0.88 9.88 -11.42
C GLU A 66 -0.31 8.55 -11.92
N HIS A 67 0.19 7.67 -11.03
CA HIS A 67 0.65 6.35 -11.43
C HIS A 67 -0.53 5.39 -11.68
N GLU A 68 -0.55 4.81 -12.88
CA GLU A 68 -1.44 3.69 -13.19
C GLU A 68 -1.19 2.52 -12.25
N VAL A 69 -2.28 1.98 -11.68
CA VAL A 69 -2.22 0.93 -10.64
C VAL A 69 -1.47 -0.31 -11.13
N GLY A 70 -1.76 -0.78 -12.35
CA GLY A 70 -1.10 -1.97 -12.90
C GLY A 70 0.41 -1.80 -13.08
N ARG A 71 0.87 -0.59 -13.44
CA ARG A 71 2.31 -0.30 -13.52
C ARG A 71 2.95 -0.28 -12.13
N PHE A 72 2.28 0.34 -11.16
CA PHE A 72 2.76 0.36 -9.79
C PHE A 72 2.90 -1.05 -9.22
N VAL A 73 1.89 -1.91 -9.39
CA VAL A 73 1.95 -3.33 -8.98
C VAL A 73 3.14 -4.02 -9.61
N HIS A 74 3.30 -3.91 -10.93
CA HIS A 74 4.40 -4.53 -11.66
C HIS A 74 5.78 -4.06 -11.15
N GLU A 75 5.95 -2.77 -10.90
CA GLU A 75 7.19 -2.20 -10.37
C GLU A 75 7.48 -2.72 -8.94
N MET A 76 6.45 -2.86 -8.10
CA MET A 76 6.61 -3.42 -6.74
C MET A 76 7.00 -4.89 -6.76
N GLU A 77 6.35 -5.71 -7.59
CA GLU A 77 6.68 -7.13 -7.75
C GLU A 77 8.13 -7.32 -8.19
N GLN A 78 8.61 -6.52 -9.16
CA GLN A 78 10.00 -6.56 -9.58
C GLN A 78 10.97 -6.19 -8.45
N MET A 79 10.64 -5.18 -7.63
CA MET A 79 11.48 -4.77 -6.51
C MET A 79 11.57 -5.81 -5.40
N VAL A 80 10.53 -6.65 -5.22
CA VAL A 80 10.58 -7.80 -4.30
C VAL A 80 11.40 -8.94 -4.88
N GLY A 81 11.24 -9.24 -6.18
CA GLY A 81 11.97 -10.32 -6.87
C GLY A 81 13.45 -10.03 -7.17
N ALA A 82 13.86 -8.76 -7.17
CA ALA A 82 15.24 -8.35 -7.43
C ALA A 82 16.20 -8.46 -6.22
N THR A 83 15.79 -9.18 -5.16
CA THR A 83 16.56 -9.32 -3.91
C THR A 83 17.32 -10.64 -3.82
#